data_AF-A0AA96MN47-F1
#
_entry.id   AF-A0AA96MN47-F1
#
_cell.length_a   1.000
_cell.length_b   1.000
_cell.length_c   1.000
_cell.angle_alpha   90.00
_cell.angle_beta   90.00
_cell.angle_gamma   90.00
#
_symmetry.space_group_name_H-M   'P 1'
#
loop_
_entity.id
_entity.type
_entity.pdbx_description
1 polymer ?
#
loop_
_entity_poly.entity_id
_entity_poly.type
_entity_poly.pdbx_seq_one_letter_code
_entity_poly.pdbx_strand_id
1 'polypeptide(L)' 'MLKLIKIFNSGILGYWYIPENRDPGMIEIDEQTGEVTVAIESNYDKELGAPYYANKARGAVKQMWDRGELPSEKSFTWW' A
#
# COMPACT_ATOMS: atom_id res chain seq x y z
N MET A 1 0.11 -3.28 13.16
CA MET A 1 0.76 -3.89 11.99
C MET A 1 0.21 -3.32 10.68
N LEU A 2 1.05 -3.25 9.64
CA LEU A 2 0.66 -2.99 8.25
C LEU A 2 1.27 -4.08 7.35
N LYS A 3 0.45 -4.75 6.54
CA LYS A 3 0.91 -5.73 5.55
C LYS A 3 0.68 -5.19 4.13
N LEU A 4 1.67 -5.34 3.27
CA LEU A 4 1.61 -5.01 1.84
C LEU A 4 1.69 -6.30 1.04
N ILE A 5 0.74 -6.53 0.13
CA ILE A 5 0.73 -7.67 -0.79
C ILE A 5 0.69 -7.13 -2.21
N LYS A 6 1.70 -7.48 -3.01
CA LYS A 6 1.79 -7.03 -4.39
C LYS A 6 0.60 -7.57 -5.19
N ILE A 7 0.03 -6.74 -6.05
CA ILE A 7 -1.06 -7.15 -6.95
C ILE A 7 -0.44 -7.94 -8.11
N PHE A 8 -0.99 -9.12 -8.39
CA PHE A 8 -0.57 -10.00 -9.48
C PHE A 8 -1.74 -10.25 -10.45
N ASN A 9 -1.41 -10.64 -11.69
CA ASN A 9 -2.38 -10.98 -12.74
C ASN A 9 -3.42 -9.89 -13.02
N SER A 10 -3.00 -8.62 -12.90
CA SER A 10 -3.81 -7.45 -13.23
C SER A 10 -3.00 -6.50 -14.12
N GLY A 11 -3.68 -5.61 -14.85
CA GLY A 11 -3.03 -4.51 -15.57
C GLY A 11 -2.58 -3.36 -14.66
N ILE A 12 -2.72 -3.52 -13.34
CA ILE A 12 -2.40 -2.54 -12.31
C ILE A 12 -1.11 -2.97 -11.61
N LEU A 13 -0.15 -2.06 -11.54
CA LEU A 13 1.00 -2.21 -10.65
C LEU A 13 0.68 -1.55 -9.32
N GLY A 14 0.83 -2.30 -8.23
CA GLY A 14 0.45 -1.78 -6.92
C GLY A 14 0.51 -2.82 -5.81
N TYR A 15 -0.02 -2.41 -4.66
CA TYR A 15 -0.12 -3.25 -3.47
C TYR A 15 -1.51 -3.11 -2.84
N TRP A 16 -2.06 -4.24 -2.39
CA TRP A 16 -3.02 -4.22 -1.30
C TRP A 16 -2.30 -3.86 -0.01
N TYR A 17 -2.83 -2.90 0.75
CA TYR A 17 -2.37 -2.62 2.10
C TYR A 17 -3.44 -3.05 3.10
N ILE A 18 -3.04 -3.87 4.07
CA ILE A 18 -3.90 -4.53 5.05
C ILE A 18 -3.50 -3.99 6.42
N PRO A 19 -4.28 -3.05 6.98
CA PRO A 19 -3.99 -2.48 8.29
C PRO A 19 -4.57 -3.35 9.40
N GLU A 20 -3.77 -3.68 10.41
CA GLU A 20 -4.21 -4.47 11.60
C GLU A 20 -5.02 -5.73 11.27
N ASN A 21 -4.69 -6.41 10.16
CA ASN A 21 -5.41 -7.59 9.64
C ASN A 21 -6.90 -7.33 9.32
N ARG A 22 -7.24 -6.09 8.94
CA ARG A 22 -8.60 -5.70 8.49
C ARG A 22 -8.68 -5.59 6.97
N ASP A 23 -9.88 -5.26 6.49
CA ASP A 23 -10.17 -5.05 5.07
C ASP A 23 -9.10 -4.18 4.40
N PRO A 24 -8.58 -4.60 3.23
CA PRO A 24 -7.51 -3.90 2.57
C PRO A 24 -7.98 -2.58 1.94
N GLY A 25 -7.04 -1.65 1.79
CA GLY A 25 -7.09 -0.64 0.75
C GLY A 25 -6.06 -0.93 -0.34
N MET A 26 -5.99 -0.06 -1.36
CA MET A 26 -5.15 -0.24 -2.54
C MET A 26 -4.22 0.96 -2.75
N ILE A 27 -2.94 0.64 -2.98
CA ILE A 27 -1.93 1.57 -3.48
C ILE A 27 -1.64 1.22 -4.94
N GLU A 28 -1.65 2.22 -5.82
CA GLU A 28 -1.25 2.08 -7.22
C GLU A 28 0.08 2.80 -7.49
N ILE A 29 0.82 2.29 -8.46
CA ILE A 29 2.04 2.86 -9.00
C ILE A 29 1.81 3.14 -10.47
N ASP A 30 1.96 4.39 -10.88
CA ASP A 30 2.05 4.75 -12.29
C ASP A 30 3.48 4.45 -12.78
N GLU A 31 3.64 3.47 -13.67
CA GLU A 31 4.96 3.03 -14.14
C GLU A 31 5.69 4.08 -14.99
N GLN A 32 4.97 5.01 -15.62
CA GLN A 32 5.57 6.01 -16.49
C GLN A 32 6.18 7.16 -15.70
N THR A 33 5.51 7.56 -14.63
CA THR A 33 5.87 8.72 -13.80
C THR A 33 6.53 8.33 -12.48
N GLY A 34 6.33 7.09 -12.03
CA GLY A 34 6.70 6.64 -10.69
C GLY A 34 5.83 7.26 -9.59
N GLU A 35 4.69 7.87 -9.94
CA GLU A 35 3.74 8.37 -8.97
C GLU A 35 3.10 7.21 -8.20
N VAL A 36 2.97 7.38 -6.88
CA VAL A 36 2.32 6.39 -6.00
C VAL A 36 1.12 7.05 -5.33
N THR A 37 -0.05 6.47 -5.53
CA THR A 37 -1.33 7.02 -5.08
C THR A 37 -2.10 6.03 -4.21
N VAL A 38 -2.99 6.55 -3.36
CA VAL A 38 -3.96 5.72 -2.63
C VAL A 38 -5.20 5.62 -3.53
N ALA A 39 -5.34 4.51 -4.23
CA ALA A 39 -6.47 4.29 -5.13
C ALA A 39 -7.75 3.90 -4.38
N ILE A 40 -7.61 3.13 -3.29
CA ILE A 40 -8.73 2.74 -2.42
C ILE A 40 -8.30 2.91 -0.96
N GLU A 41 -9.08 3.69 -0.21
CA GLU A 41 -8.91 3.82 1.24
C GLU A 41 -9.56 2.64 1.97
N SER A 42 -8.83 2.03 2.91
CA SER A 42 -9.31 0.92 3.73
C SER A 42 -10.48 1.37 4.61
N ASN A 43 -11.39 0.46 4.94
CA ASN A 43 -12.47 0.78 5.87
C ASN A 43 -11.94 1.20 7.25
N TYR A 44 -10.78 0.67 7.66
CA TYR A 44 -10.18 1.00 8.94
C TYR A 44 -9.65 2.44 9.00
N ASP A 45 -9.03 2.94 7.93
CA ASP A 45 -8.64 4.36 7.84
C ASP A 45 -9.86 5.29 7.90
N LYS A 46 -10.97 4.89 7.24
CA LYS A 46 -12.24 5.63 7.32
C LYS A 46 -12.83 5.64 8.73
N GLU A 47 -12.81 4.50 9.43
CA GLU A 47 -13.24 4.38 10.84
C GLU A 47 -12.39 5.26 11.78
N LEU A 48 -11.08 5.35 11.52
CA LEU A 48 -10.17 6.23 12.25
C LEU A 48 -10.39 7.72 11.91
N GLY A 49 -11.10 8.02 10.82
CA GLY A 49 -11.30 9.38 10.32
C GLY A 49 -10.03 10.02 9.75
N ALA A 50 -9.01 9.21 9.42
CA ALA A 50 -7.75 9.69 8.87
C ALA A 50 -7.05 8.60 8.04
N PRO A 51 -6.39 8.96 6.91
CA PRO A 51 -5.66 8.03 6.04
C PRO A 51 -4.31 7.60 6.64
N TYR A 52 -4.30 7.11 7.87
CA TYR A 52 -3.09 6.83 8.64
C TYR A 52 -2.27 5.68 8.03
N TYR A 53 -2.90 4.53 7.81
CA TYR A 53 -2.25 3.37 7.19
C TYR A 53 -2.10 3.56 5.69
N ALA A 54 -3.07 4.18 5.03
CA ALA A 54 -2.97 4.58 3.63
C ALA A 54 -1.70 5.42 3.35
N ASN A 55 -1.43 6.45 4.15
CA ASN A 55 -0.24 7.29 3.98
C ASN A 55 1.06 6.53 4.26
N LYS A 56 1.08 5.68 5.29
CA LYS A 56 2.22 4.81 5.57
C LYS A 56 2.49 3.83 4.41
N ALA A 57 1.44 3.21 3.88
CA ALA A 57 1.52 2.29 2.76
C ALA A 57 2.05 3.00 1.50
N ARG A 58 1.48 4.16 1.15
CA ARG A 58 1.93 4.99 0.03
C ARG A 58 3.42 5.32 0.16
N GLY A 59 3.86 5.80 1.32
CA GLY A 59 5.27 6.12 1.56
C GLY A 59 6.18 4.91 1.44
N ALA A 60 5.78 3.76 2.00
CA ALA A 60 6.55 2.52 1.91
C ALA A 60 6.65 2.02 0.47
N VAL A 61 5.56 2.05 -0.29
CA VAL A 61 5.55 1.66 -1.71
C VAL A 61 6.41 2.59 -2.56
N LYS A 62 6.36 3.90 -2.32
CA LYS A 62 7.26 4.85 -3.01
C LYS A 62 8.73 4.55 -2.75
N GLN A 63 9.10 4.29 -1.50
CA GLN A 63 10.49 3.92 -1.16
C GLN A 63 10.92 2.60 -1.80
N MET A 64 10.01 1.63 -1.92
CA MET A 64 10.25 0.37 -2.60
C MET A 64 10.45 0.56 -4.11
N TRP A 65 9.59 1.35 -4.74
CA TRP A 65 9.72 1.75 -6.15
C TRP A 65 11.06 2.44 -6.42
N ASP A 66 11.42 3.44 -5.60
CA ASP A 66 12.64 4.22 -5.77
C ASP A 66 13.93 3.40 -5.62
N ARG A 67 13.85 2.26 -4.94
CA ARG A 67 14.96 1.30 -4.79
C ARG A 67 14.97 0.24 -5.89
N GLY A 68 13.95 0.17 -6.75
CA GLY A 68 13.78 -0.93 -7.70
C GLY A 68 13.42 -2.26 -7.02
N GLU A 69 12.94 -2.22 -5.77
CA GLU A 69 12.66 -3.39 -4.95
C GLU A 69 11.15 -3.51 -4.70
N LEU A 70 10.46 -4.27 -5.55
CA LEU A 70 9.01 -4.52 -5.42
C LEU A 70 8.73 -5.98 -5.00
N PRO A 71 9.00 -6.36 -3.74
CA PRO A 71 8.80 -7.72 -3.25
C PRO A 71 7.31 -8.12 -3.31
N SER A 72 7.03 -9.41 -3.38
CA SER A 72 5.64 -9.92 -3.39
C SER A 72 4.87 -9.58 -2.11
N GLU A 73 5.56 -9.48 -0.97
CA GLU A 73 4.98 -9.17 0.32
C GLU A 73 5.95 -8.34 1.18
N LYS A 74 5.42 -7.45 2.02
CA LYS A 74 6.18 -6.76 3.06
C LYS A 74 5.30 -6.47 4.28
N SER A 75 5.82 -6.73 5.48
CA SER A 75 5.09 -6.50 6.73
C SER A 75 5.83 -5.53 7.63
N PHE A 76 5.08 -4.65 8.30
CA PHE A 76 5.58 -3.70 9.29
C PHE A 76 4.84 -3.93 10.61
N THR A 77 5.59 -4.20 11.68
CA THR A 77 5.07 -4.37 13.03
C THR A 77 5.55 -3.23 13.91
N TRP A 78 4.72 -2.83 14.87
CA TRP A 78 5.02 -1.82 15.88
C TRP A 78 4.72 -2.47 17.23
N TRP A 79 5.65 -2.35 18.17
CA TRP A 79 5.56 -2.88 19.54
C TRP A 79 5.13 -1.78 20.50
#